data_AF-A0A7C4JJZ0-F1
#
_entry.id   AF-A0A7C4JJZ0-F1
#
_cell.length_a   1.000
_cell.length_b   1.000
_cell.length_c   1.000
_cell.angle_alpha   90.00
_cell.angle_beta   90.00
_cell.angle_gamma   90.00
#
_symmetry.space_group_name_H-M   'P 1'
#
loop_
_entity.id
_entity.type
_entity.pdbx_description
1 polymer ?
#
loop_
_entity_poly.entity_id
_entity_poly.type
_entity_poly.pdbx_seq_one_letter_code
_entity_poly.pdbx_strand_id
1 'polypeptide(L)'
;MQYKSIKLIEQQLVEVIERGLDKANILRSYGFSKEADEEIISNILTAIILIRAYCLYSYIDEERCIALEQTLLPLYATFVTVYKVGVDSRFLDQISALLSHGVQQSKAEDIAYEVGVA
;
A
#
# COMPACT_ATOMS: atom_id res chain seq x y z
N MET A 1 2.23 21.23 -14.75
CA MET A 1 2.12 20.08 -13.82
C MET A 1 3.48 19.39 -13.79
N GLN A 2 4.10 19.25 -12.62
CA GLN A 2 5.35 18.51 -12.48
C GLN A 2 5.04 17.02 -12.39
N TYR A 3 5.57 16.24 -13.34
CA TYR A 3 5.60 14.79 -13.23
C TYR A 3 6.45 14.41 -12.01
N LYS A 4 5.87 13.73 -11.02
CA LYS A 4 6.69 13.03 -10.01
C LYS A 4 7.41 11.89 -10.73
N SER A 5 8.71 11.75 -10.49
CA SER A 5 9.50 10.67 -11.09
C SER A 5 9.06 9.33 -10.52
N ILE A 6 8.94 8.30 -11.36
CA ILE A 6 8.68 6.92 -10.90
C ILE A 6 9.70 6.44 -9.86
N LYS A 7 10.94 6.95 -9.92
CA LYS A 7 11.97 6.71 -8.89
C LYS A 7 11.55 7.17 -7.51
N LEU A 8 10.81 8.29 -7.41
CA LEU A 8 10.33 8.79 -6.12
C LEU A 8 9.30 7.83 -5.52
N ILE A 9 8.45 7.24 -6.36
CA ILE A 9 7.43 6.29 -5.91
C ILE A 9 8.07 4.98 -5.49
N GLU A 10 9.03 4.48 -6.26
CA GLU A 10 9.83 3.32 -5.88
C GLU A 10 10.51 3.54 -4.53
N GLN A 11 11.11 4.71 -4.29
CA GLN A 11 11.71 5.07 -3.00
C GLN A 11 10.67 5.09 -1.86
N GLN A 12 9.52 5.75 -2.08
CA GLN A 12 8.45 5.81 -1.08
C GLN A 12 7.86 4.43 -0.75
N LEU A 13 7.75 3.54 -1.75
CA LEU A 13 7.29 2.17 -1.54
C LEU A 13 8.27 1.37 -0.70
N VAL A 14 9.56 1.48 -0.99
CA VAL A 14 10.61 0.85 -0.18
C VAL A 14 10.55 1.37 1.26
N GLU A 15 10.45 2.69 1.47
CA GLU A 15 10.37 3.29 2.81
C GLU A 15 9.12 2.86 3.59
N VAL A 16 7.97 2.68 2.94
CA VAL A 16 6.76 2.17 3.59
C VAL A 16 6.95 0.73 4.04
N ILE A 17 7.51 -0.12 3.17
CA ILE A 17 7.73 -1.54 3.48
C ILE A 17 8.78 -1.69 4.59
N GLU A 18 9.91 -0.98 4.50
CA GLU A 18 10.99 -1.03 5.50
C GLU A 18 10.51 -0.58 6.87
N ARG A 19 9.78 0.54 6.97
CA ARG A 19 9.20 1.01 8.25
C ARG A 19 8.24 0.00 8.85
N GLY A 20 7.42 -0.65 8.03
CA GLY A 20 6.52 -1.71 8.48
C GLY A 20 7.26 -2.92 9.02
N LEU A 21 8.33 -3.35 8.34
CA LEU A 21 9.18 -4.46 8.78
C LEU A 21 9.92 -4.14 10.08
N ASP A 22 10.47 -2.94 10.22
CA ASP A 22 11.15 -2.52 11.45
C ASP A 22 10.20 -2.52 12.64
N LYS A 23 9.00 -1.96 12.48
CA LYS A 23 7.99 -1.95 13.53
C LYS A 23 7.52 -3.36 13.89
N ALA A 24 7.32 -4.23 12.90
CA ALA A 24 6.96 -5.62 13.13
C ALA A 24 8.08 -6.40 13.86
N ASN A 25 9.34 -6.13 13.54
CA ASN A 25 10.49 -6.72 14.24
C ASN A 25 10.54 -6.30 15.71
N ILE A 26 10.28 -5.02 16.00
CA ILE A 26 10.18 -4.52 17.37
C ILE A 26 9.05 -5.24 18.11
N LEU A 27 7.84 -5.33 17.52
CA LEU A 27 6.71 -6.03 18.11
C LEU A 27 7.03 -7.51 18.41
N ARG A 28 7.67 -8.21 17.48
CA ARG A 28 8.14 -9.59 17.68
C ARG A 28 9.14 -9.71 18.82
N SER A 29 10.06 -8.75 18.97
CA SER A 29 11.04 -8.76 20.07
C SER A 29 10.41 -8.69 21.46
N TYR A 30 9.20 -8.12 21.55
CA TYR A 30 8.39 -8.07 22.78
C TYR A 30 7.37 -9.22 22.89
N GLY A 31 7.34 -10.16 21.94
CA GLY A 31 6.41 -11.29 21.93
C GLY A 31 5.05 -11.02 21.28
N PHE A 32 4.84 -9.85 20.68
CA PHE A 32 3.60 -9.46 20.00
C PHE A 32 3.60 -9.93 18.53
N SER A 33 3.65 -11.25 18.32
CA SER A 33 3.76 -11.83 16.96
C SER A 33 2.54 -11.55 16.09
N LYS A 34 1.34 -11.51 16.68
CA LYS A 34 0.10 -11.27 15.93
C LYS A 34 0.02 -9.82 15.45
N GLU A 35 0.33 -8.88 16.32
CA GLU A 35 0.37 -7.44 16.04
C GLU A 35 1.46 -7.12 15.01
N ALA A 36 2.58 -7.84 15.05
CA ALA A 36 3.60 -7.73 14.02
C ALA A 36 3.10 -8.18 12.65
N ASP A 37 2.33 -9.27 12.58
CA ASP A 37 1.75 -9.74 11.32
C ASP A 37 0.65 -8.79 10.80
N GLU A 38 -0.15 -8.20 11.69
CA GLU A 38 -1.11 -7.13 11.38
C GLU A 38 -0.41 -5.87 10.83
N GLU A 39 0.72 -5.48 11.42
CA GLU A 39 1.52 -4.35 10.96
C GLU A 39 2.08 -4.58 9.56
N ILE A 40 2.61 -5.78 9.27
CA ILE A 40 3.14 -6.11 7.94
C ILE A 40 2.05 -6.01 6.88
N ILE A 41 0.86 -6.55 7.14
CA ILE A 41 -0.26 -6.46 6.20
C ILE A 41 -0.71 -5.03 5.98
N SER A 42 -0.84 -4.26 7.06
CA SER A 42 -1.21 -2.84 6.99
C SER A 42 -0.28 -2.08 6.05
N ASN A 43 1.04 -2.30 6.18
CA ASN A 43 2.02 -1.63 5.33
C ASN A 43 2.01 -2.14 3.86
N ILE A 44 1.76 -3.44 3.63
CA ILE A 44 1.57 -3.96 2.26
C ILE A 44 0.34 -3.33 1.61
N LEU A 45 -0.78 -3.20 2.33
CA LEU A 45 -2.01 -2.59 1.82
C LEU A 45 -1.82 -1.09 1.55
N THR A 46 -1.15 -0.37 2.45
CA THR A 46 -0.75 1.02 2.23
C THR A 46 0.10 1.14 0.95
N ALA A 47 1.08 0.28 0.74
CA ALA A 47 1.91 0.31 -0.47
C ALA A 47 1.09 0.06 -1.75
N ILE A 48 0.16 -0.90 -1.75
CA ILE A 48 -0.74 -1.16 -2.87
C ILE A 48 -1.63 0.05 -3.18
N ILE A 49 -2.22 0.66 -2.15
CA ILE A 49 -3.06 1.86 -2.29
C ILE A 49 -2.25 3.02 -2.87
N LEU A 50 -1.01 3.19 -2.41
CA LEU A 50 -0.12 4.24 -2.91
C LEU A 50 0.22 4.05 -4.38
N ILE A 51 0.57 2.83 -4.81
CA ILE A 51 0.77 2.54 -6.23
C ILE A 51 -0.49 2.95 -7.00
N ARG A 52 -1.65 2.41 -6.64
CA ARG A 52 -2.90 2.66 -7.37
C ARG A 52 -3.26 4.16 -7.44
N ALA A 53 -3.11 4.87 -6.32
CA ALA A 53 -3.37 6.31 -6.28
C ALA A 53 -2.43 7.09 -7.20
N TYR A 54 -1.14 6.71 -7.25
CA TYR A 54 -0.17 7.33 -8.16
C TYR A 54 -0.42 7.04 -9.64
N CYS A 55 -0.86 5.84 -9.97
CA CYS A 55 -1.24 5.49 -11.34
C CYS A 55 -2.38 6.39 -11.84
N LEU A 56 -3.37 6.64 -10.98
CA LEU A 56 -4.51 7.50 -11.29
C LEU A 56 -4.15 8.99 -11.29
N TYR A 57 -3.27 9.44 -10.38
CA TYR A 57 -2.95 10.86 -10.20
C TYR A 57 -1.84 11.37 -11.13
N SER A 58 -0.76 10.60 -11.31
CA SER A 58 0.50 11.07 -11.90
C SER A 58 0.73 10.69 -13.36
N TYR A 59 -0.27 10.11 -14.04
CA TYR A 59 -0.13 9.61 -15.42
C TYR A 59 1.10 8.68 -15.57
N ILE A 60 1.26 7.80 -14.60
CA ILE A 60 2.28 6.76 -14.69
C ILE A 60 1.74 5.65 -15.58
N ASP A 61 2.64 5.06 -16.36
CA ASP A 61 2.35 3.91 -17.20
C ASP A 61 1.59 2.82 -16.41
N GLU A 62 0.34 2.59 -16.80
CA GLU A 62 -0.58 1.67 -16.16
C GLU A 62 0.00 0.24 -16.10
N GLU A 63 0.78 -0.16 -17.10
CA GLU A 63 1.43 -1.48 -17.12
C GLU A 63 2.47 -1.63 -16.00
N ARG A 64 3.24 -0.57 -15.72
CA ARG A 64 4.25 -0.58 -14.65
C ARG A 64 3.61 -0.60 -13.27
N CYS A 65 2.53 0.15 -13.13
CA CYS A 65 1.69 0.14 -11.95
C CYS A 65 1.13 -1.25 -11.64
N ILE A 66 0.57 -1.91 -12.65
CA ILE A 66 0.06 -3.27 -12.53
C ILE A 66 1.19 -4.24 -12.15
N ALA A 67 2.39 -4.10 -12.73
CA ALA A 67 3.52 -4.95 -12.38
C ALA A 67 3.95 -4.81 -10.90
N LEU A 68 3.97 -3.58 -10.37
CA LEU A 68 4.27 -3.33 -8.96
C LEU A 68 3.20 -3.91 -8.03
N GLU A 69 1.92 -3.74 -8.37
CA GLU A 69 0.81 -4.35 -7.61
C GLU A 69 0.88 -5.88 -7.62
N GLN A 70 1.17 -6.49 -8.78
CA GLN A 70 1.32 -7.94 -8.91
C GLN A 70 2.48 -8.50 -8.09
N THR A 71 3.46 -7.67 -7.72
CA THR A 71 4.56 -8.06 -6.83
C THR A 71 4.11 -8.10 -5.37
N LEU A 72 3.18 -7.23 -4.97
CA LEU A 72 2.71 -7.09 -3.58
C LEU A 72 1.48 -7.95 -3.26
N LEU A 73 0.63 -8.25 -4.25
CA LEU A 73 -0.57 -9.07 -4.08
C LEU A 73 -0.29 -10.48 -3.51
N PRO A 74 0.75 -11.23 -3.95
CA PRO A 74 1.08 -12.53 -3.39
C PRO A 74 1.51 -12.46 -1.92
N LEU A 75 2.22 -11.39 -1.54
CA LEU A 75 2.62 -11.14 -0.16
C LEU A 75 1.38 -10.91 0.72
N TYR A 76 0.47 -10.02 0.30
CA TYR A 76 -0.81 -9.82 0.98
C TYR A 76 -1.60 -11.14 1.12
N ALA A 77 -1.75 -11.89 0.03
CA ALA A 77 -2.50 -13.14 0.03
C ALA A 77 -1.90 -14.16 1.01
N THR A 78 -0.58 -14.25 1.09
CA THR A 78 0.12 -15.15 2.03
C THR A 78 -0.21 -14.78 3.48
N PHE A 79 -0.12 -13.50 3.84
CA PHE A 79 -0.41 -13.07 5.20
C PHE A 79 -1.89 -13.26 5.61
N VAL A 80 -2.83 -13.01 4.71
CA VAL A 80 -4.26 -13.23 5.00
C VAL A 80 -4.60 -14.72 5.09
N THR A 81 -4.10 -15.54 4.17
CA THR A 81 -4.50 -16.96 4.06
C THR A 81 -3.72 -17.88 5.00
N VAL A 82 -2.40 -17.68 5.12
CA VAL A 82 -1.52 -18.53 5.91
C VAL A 82 -1.51 -18.09 7.37
N TYR A 83 -1.41 -16.79 7.62
CA TYR A 83 -1.29 -16.24 8.97
C TYR A 83 -2.65 -15.86 9.59
N LYS A 84 -3.75 -15.99 8.84
CA LYS A 84 -5.14 -15.72 9.29
C LYS A 84 -5.31 -14.35 9.95
N VAL A 85 -4.58 -13.38 9.45
CA VAL A 85 -4.58 -12.04 10.00
C VAL A 85 -5.80 -11.28 9.50
N GLY A 86 -6.47 -10.58 10.42
CA GLY A 86 -7.61 -9.74 10.07
C GLY A 86 -7.16 -8.51 9.30
N VAL A 87 -7.92 -8.14 8.27
CA VAL A 87 -7.69 -6.92 7.49
C VAL A 87 -8.67 -5.85 7.96
N ASP A 88 -8.17 -4.64 8.23
CA ASP A 88 -9.02 -3.49 8.52
C ASP A 88 -9.88 -3.15 7.30
N SER A 89 -11.20 -3.07 7.50
CA SER A 89 -12.16 -2.81 6.43
C SER A 89 -11.89 -1.49 5.69
N ARG A 90 -11.25 -0.52 6.36
CA ARG A 90 -10.88 0.77 5.74
C ARG A 90 -9.96 0.61 4.53
N PHE A 91 -9.03 -0.34 4.57
CA PHE A 91 -8.15 -0.62 3.43
C PHE A 91 -8.93 -1.22 2.26
N LEU A 92 -9.90 -2.10 2.55
CA LEU A 92 -10.76 -2.69 1.52
C LEU A 92 -11.66 -1.64 0.86
N ASP A 93 -12.15 -0.69 1.65
CA ASP A 93 -12.96 0.43 1.18
C ASP A 93 -12.13 1.37 0.28
N GLN A 94 -10.89 1.70 0.68
CA GLN A 94 -9.97 2.54 -0.11
C GLN A 94 -9.55 1.86 -1.42
N ILE A 95 -9.21 0.57 -1.39
CA ILE A 95 -8.89 -0.20 -2.61
C ILE A 95 -10.12 -0.28 -3.53
N SER A 96 -11.30 -0.57 -3.00
CA SER A 96 -12.54 -0.63 -3.78
C SER A 96 -12.89 0.74 -4.37
N ALA A 97 -12.68 1.82 -3.62
CA ALA A 97 -12.86 3.17 -4.12
C ALA A 97 -11.92 3.46 -5.29
N LEU A 98 -10.63 3.11 -5.19
CA LEU A 98 -9.64 3.33 -6.25
C LEU A 98 -9.84 2.43 -7.48
N LEU A 99 -10.45 1.26 -7.32
CA LEU A 99 -10.79 0.33 -8.41
C LEU A 99 -12.10 0.68 -9.14
N SER A 100 -12.93 1.54 -8.56
CA SER A 100 -14.20 1.92 -9.18
C SER A 100 -13.96 2.73 -10.46
N HIS A 101 -14.64 2.38 -11.56
CA HIS A 101 -14.53 3.13 -12.81
C HIS A 101 -14.97 4.59 -12.59
N GLY A 102 -14.10 5.55 -12.93
CA GLY A 102 -14.41 6.98 -12.87
C GLY A 102 -14.03 7.69 -11.57
N VAL A 103 -13.04 7.19 -10.82
CA VAL A 103 -12.46 7.92 -9.67
C VAL A 103 -12.01 9.31 -10.11
N GLN A 104 -12.55 10.33 -9.43
CA GLN A 104 -12.09 11.70 -9.59
C GLN A 104 -10.65 11.82 -9.08
N GLN A 105 -9.78 12.48 -9.84
CA GLN A 105 -8.37 12.66 -9.52
C GLN A 105 -8.14 13.25 -8.12
N SER A 106 -9.00 14.18 -7.68
CA SER A 106 -8.99 14.75 -6.33
C SER A 106 -9.19 13.70 -5.23
N LYS A 107 -10.07 12.72 -5.46
CA LYS A 107 -10.30 11.64 -4.50
C LYS A 107 -9.11 10.68 -4.39
N ALA A 108 -8.39 10.45 -5.49
CA ALA A 108 -7.16 9.66 -5.44
C ALA A 108 -6.04 10.41 -4.70
N GLU A 109 -5.97 11.73 -4.86
CA GLU A 109 -5.05 12.62 -4.14
C GLU A 109 -5.35 12.66 -2.64
N ASP A 110 -6.62 12.79 -2.25
CA ASP A 110 -7.05 12.75 -0.84
C ASP A 110 -6.64 11.43 -0.18
N ILE A 111 -6.88 10.30 -0.85
CA ILE A 111 -6.47 8.98 -0.35
C ILE A 111 -4.95 8.92 -0.21
N ALA A 112 -4.19 9.37 -1.21
CA ALA A 112 -2.72 9.39 -1.13
C ALA A 112 -2.21 10.27 0.03
N TYR A 113 -2.87 11.39 0.32
CA TYR A 113 -2.58 12.26 1.45
C TYR A 113 -2.83 11.55 2.78
N GLU A 114 -4.00 10.89 2.93
CA GLU A 114 -4.39 10.17 4.15
C GLU A 114 -3.44 9.03 4.52
N VAL A 115 -2.89 8.32 3.53
CA VAL A 115 -1.86 7.27 3.77
C VAL A 115 -0.44 7.82 4.00
N GLY A 116 -0.28 9.14 4.10
CA GLY A 116 0.93 9.77 4.64
C GLY A 116 2.01 10.10 3.61
N VAL A 117 1.64 10.60 2.43
CA VAL A 117 2.56 10.76 1.28
C VAL A 117 2.73 12.20 0.76
N ALA A 118 2.07 13.20 1.38
CA ALA A 118 2.28 14.62 1.04
C ALA A 118 3.00 15.39 2.14
#